data_AF-A0A956T0Z6-F1
#
_entry.id   AF-A0A956T0Z6-F1
#
_cell.length_a   1.000
_cell.length_b   1.000
_cell.length_c   1.000
_cell.angle_alpha   90.00
_cell.angle_beta   90.00
_cell.angle_gamma   90.00
#
_symmetry.space_group_name_H-M   'P 1'
#
loop_
_entity.id
_entity.type
_entity.pdbx_description
1 polymer ?
#
loop_
_entity_poly.entity_id
_entity_poly.type
_entity_poly.pdbx_seq_one_letter_code
_entity_poly.pdbx_strand_id
1 'polypeptide(L)'
;MRFLFILLILALPAMAETPEFVTLEEGIEYREVQLKKPRPLSVIQLRCDPRKVRVNLLLSTDLKDKPDATTAIRIGRELGQIAVINSSYFGHQNEVLGYTERLGHVLNSDVPGGLFSAFFYWDGARAGFKRRGESLPKNAPVLFQAGPRLVW
;
A
#
# COMPACT_ATOMS: atom_id res chain seq x y z
N MET A 1 4.36 -45.92 20.10
CA MET A 1 5.05 -44.79 19.43
C MET A 1 4.09 -43.62 19.32
N ARG A 2 4.47 -42.51 19.96
CA ARG A 2 4.14 -41.09 19.67
C ARG A 2 2.67 -40.67 19.57
N PHE A 3 2.23 -40.06 20.67
CA PHE A 3 1.08 -39.17 20.80
C PHE A 3 1.05 -38.12 19.68
N LEU A 4 -0.07 -38.05 18.98
CA LEU A 4 -0.41 -37.00 18.02
C LEU A 4 -0.87 -35.76 18.81
N PHE A 5 0.06 -34.85 19.12
CA PHE A 5 -0.29 -33.52 19.62
C PHE A 5 -0.87 -32.70 18.46
N ILE A 6 -2.19 -32.70 18.31
CA ILE A 6 -2.90 -31.72 17.48
C ILE A 6 -2.80 -30.39 18.23
N LEU A 7 -1.86 -29.54 17.81
CA LEU A 7 -1.75 -28.16 18.28
C LEU A 7 -2.94 -27.38 17.73
N LEU A 8 -4.04 -27.37 18.47
CA LEU A 8 -5.20 -26.54 18.18
C LEU A 8 -4.79 -25.07 18.44
N ILE A 9 -4.20 -24.39 17.45
CA ILE A 9 -4.01 -22.94 17.51
C ILE A 9 -5.41 -22.32 17.43
N LEU A 10 -5.99 -22.06 18.61
CA LEU A 10 -7.15 -21.21 18.77
C LEU A 10 -6.79 -19.83 18.20
N ALA A 11 -7.13 -19.59 16.94
CA ALA A 11 -7.14 -18.27 16.34
C ALA A 11 -8.25 -17.46 17.02
N LEU A 12 -7.93 -16.89 18.19
CA LEU A 12 -8.81 -15.93 18.82
C LEU A 12 -9.02 -14.77 17.83
N PRO A 13 -10.27 -14.46 17.43
CA PRO A 13 -10.53 -13.36 16.54
C PRO A 13 -10.01 -12.06 17.19
N ALA A 14 -9.39 -11.21 16.39
CA ALA A 14 -8.93 -9.91 16.83
C ALA A 14 -10.14 -9.12 17.37
N MET A 15 -10.17 -8.86 18.67
CA MET A 15 -11.17 -7.97 19.27
C MET A 15 -10.74 -6.53 19.01
N ALA A 16 -11.46 -5.87 18.12
CA ALA A 16 -11.28 -4.46 17.78
C ALA A 16 -12.25 -3.60 18.58
N GLU A 17 -11.74 -2.59 19.28
CA GLU A 17 -12.56 -1.47 19.73
C GLU A 17 -12.62 -0.51 18.53
N THR A 18 -13.80 -0.36 17.94
CA THR A 18 -13.96 0.32 16.65
C THR A 18 -14.48 1.74 16.86
N PRO A 19 -13.61 2.76 16.83
CA PRO A 19 -14.09 4.12 16.67
C PRO A 19 -14.70 4.29 15.28
N GLU A 20 -15.68 5.18 15.21
CA GLU A 20 -16.32 5.57 13.96
C GLU A 20 -15.33 6.27 13.02
N PHE A 21 -15.64 6.25 11.73
CA PHE A 21 -14.86 7.01 10.76
C PHE A 21 -15.12 8.51 10.93
N VAL A 22 -14.04 9.28 10.93
CA VAL A 22 -14.07 10.74 10.94
C VAL A 22 -13.67 11.25 9.56
N THR A 23 -14.43 12.19 9.01
CA THR A 23 -14.10 12.83 7.74
C THR A 23 -12.88 13.74 7.91
N LEU A 24 -11.83 13.52 7.09
CA LEU A 24 -10.66 14.40 7.01
C LEU A 24 -10.85 15.49 5.97
N GLU A 25 -11.36 15.10 4.81
CA GLU A 25 -11.58 15.95 3.63
C GLU A 25 -12.67 15.31 2.76
N GLU A 26 -13.20 16.02 1.77
CA GLU A 26 -14.19 15.44 0.87
C GLU A 26 -13.68 14.15 0.19
N GLY A 27 -14.32 13.03 0.52
CA GLY A 27 -13.94 11.71 -0.01
C GLY A 27 -12.78 11.02 0.72
N ILE A 28 -12.31 11.56 1.86
CA ILE A 28 -11.31 10.91 2.72
C ILE A 28 -11.85 10.83 4.15
N GLU A 29 -11.90 9.62 4.67
CA GLU A 29 -12.27 9.35 6.06
C GLU A 29 -11.15 8.55 6.73
N TYR A 30 -10.97 8.72 8.04
CA TYR A 30 -10.01 7.94 8.80
C TYR A 30 -10.57 7.44 10.12
N ARG A 31 -9.94 6.40 10.65
CA ARG A 31 -10.12 5.97 12.05
C ARG A 31 -8.87 5.30 12.58
N GLU A 32 -8.78 5.20 13.89
CA GLU A 32 -7.73 4.45 14.58
C GLU A 32 -8.32 3.23 15.29
N VAL A 33 -8.04 2.03 14.81
CA VAL A 33 -8.54 0.79 15.41
C VAL A 33 -7.54 0.25 16.41
N GLN A 34 -7.97 0.07 17.66
CA GLN A 34 -7.17 -0.57 18.69
C GLN A 34 -7.40 -2.08 18.70
N LEU A 35 -6.38 -2.85 18.34
CA LEU A 35 -6.40 -4.31 18.38
C LEU A 35 -5.75 -4.77 19.69
N LYS A 36 -6.53 -5.39 20.58
CA LYS A 36 -6.05 -5.80 21.91
C LYS A 36 -5.33 -7.17 21.91
N LYS A 37 -5.54 -7.99 20.87
CA LYS A 37 -4.99 -9.37 20.77
C LYS A 37 -4.52 -9.66 19.33
N PRO A 38 -3.49 -10.52 19.14
CA PRO A 38 -2.71 -11.22 20.17
C PRO A 38 -1.68 -10.33 20.90
N ARG A 39 -1.40 -9.13 20.39
CA ARG A 39 -0.61 -8.08 21.06
C ARG A 39 -1.29 -6.71 20.80
N PRO A 40 -1.19 -5.75 21.72
CA PRO A 40 -1.70 -4.39 21.51
C PRO A 40 -1.10 -3.77 20.23
N LEU A 41 -1.95 -3.30 19.34
CA LEU A 41 -1.57 -2.61 18.10
C LEU A 41 -2.62 -1.55 17.76
N SER A 42 -2.17 -0.33 17.47
CA SER A 42 -2.99 0.68 16.81
C SER A 42 -2.92 0.50 15.29
N VAL A 43 -4.05 0.46 14.62
CA VAL A 43 -4.14 0.42 13.15
C VAL A 43 -4.86 1.67 12.67
N ILE A 44 -4.16 2.51 11.93
CA ILE A 44 -4.78 3.65 11.24
C ILE A 44 -5.39 3.12 9.93
N GLN A 45 -6.66 3.39 9.72
CA GLN A 45 -7.37 3.04 8.50
C GLN A 45 -7.83 4.28 7.79
N LEU A 46 -7.47 4.40 6.51
CA LEU A 46 -7.98 5.42 5.62
C LEU A 46 -8.99 4.78 4.67
N ARG A 47 -10.13 5.44 4.52
CA ARG A 47 -11.13 5.13 3.50
C ARG A 47 -11.19 6.29 2.52
N CYS A 48 -11.12 5.95 1.25
CA CYS A 48 -11.07 6.93 0.17
C CYS A 48 -12.21 6.65 -0.81
N ASP A 49 -13.03 7.66 -1.13
CA ASP A 49 -13.94 7.64 -2.27
C ASP A 49 -13.10 7.93 -3.53
N PRO A 50 -12.86 6.92 -4.36
CA PRO A 50 -11.86 7.03 -5.39
C PRO A 50 -12.36 7.84 -6.60
N ARG A 51 -13.62 8.30 -6.59
CA ARG A 51 -14.20 9.28 -7.53
C ARG A 51 -13.88 10.73 -7.14
N LYS A 52 -13.58 10.96 -5.86
CA LYS A 52 -13.32 12.29 -5.29
C LYS A 52 -11.84 12.53 -5.03
N VAL A 53 -11.08 11.46 -4.81
CA VAL A 53 -9.66 11.55 -4.51
C VAL A 53 -8.79 11.08 -5.67
N ARG A 54 -7.61 11.69 -5.80
CA ARG A 54 -6.55 11.20 -6.68
C ARG A 54 -5.44 10.60 -5.83
N VAL A 55 -5.05 9.39 -6.18
CA VAL A 55 -3.89 8.72 -5.59
C VAL A 55 -2.71 8.98 -6.53
N ASN A 56 -1.53 9.28 -5.98
CA ASN A 56 -0.31 9.51 -6.74
C ASN A 56 0.83 8.67 -6.16
N LEU A 57 1.70 8.15 -7.04
CA LEU A 57 2.97 7.58 -6.61
C LEU A 57 3.98 8.72 -6.47
N LEU A 58 4.43 8.96 -5.24
CA LEU A 58 5.36 10.02 -4.89
C LEU A 58 6.75 9.42 -4.65
N LEU A 59 7.78 10.09 -5.14
CA LEU A 59 9.18 9.71 -4.98
C LEU A 59 9.90 10.75 -4.14
N SER A 60 10.96 10.33 -3.43
CA SER A 60 11.85 11.26 -2.74
C SER A 60 12.45 12.31 -3.68
N THR A 61 12.69 11.92 -4.93
CA THR A 61 13.20 12.78 -6.01
C THR A 61 12.21 13.81 -6.54
N ASP A 62 10.94 13.77 -6.11
CA ASP A 62 9.98 14.86 -6.37
C ASP A 62 10.24 16.08 -5.49
N LEU A 63 11.00 15.95 -4.39
CA LEU A 63 11.40 17.07 -3.55
C LEU A 63 12.47 17.92 -4.24
N LYS A 64 12.54 19.20 -3.85
CA LYS A 64 13.44 20.19 -4.48
C LYS A 64 14.92 19.77 -4.43
N ASP A 65 15.35 19.18 -3.32
CA ASP A 65 16.71 18.68 -3.06
C ASP A 65 16.97 17.28 -3.60
N LYS A 66 15.94 16.59 -4.11
CA LYS A 66 15.99 15.26 -4.71
C LYS A 66 16.77 14.20 -3.90
N PRO A 67 16.46 14.00 -2.61
CA PRO A 67 17.19 13.05 -1.78
C PRO A 67 16.96 11.60 -2.23
N ASP A 68 17.92 10.72 -1.94
CA ASP A 68 17.82 9.28 -2.22
C ASP A 68 16.76 8.59 -1.35
N ALA A 69 16.49 9.12 -0.15
CA ALA A 69 15.46 8.61 0.77
C ALA A 69 14.84 9.75 1.61
N THR A 70 13.61 9.56 2.06
CA THR A 70 12.88 10.54 2.89
C THR A 70 11.73 9.89 3.67
N THR A 71 11.05 10.64 4.52
CA THR A 71 9.89 10.18 5.28
C THR A 71 8.57 10.55 4.58
N ALA A 72 7.54 9.73 4.76
CA ALA A 72 6.19 10.01 4.27
C ALA A 72 5.65 11.35 4.80
N ILE A 73 5.99 11.71 6.04
CA ILE A 73 5.61 13.00 6.66
C ILE A 73 6.24 14.17 5.90
N ARG A 74 7.54 14.09 5.58
CA ARG A 74 8.24 15.16 4.83
C ARG A 74 7.63 15.33 3.44
N ILE A 75 7.38 14.22 2.73
CA ILE A 75 6.72 14.21 1.42
C ILE A 75 5.33 14.84 1.51
N GLY A 76 4.52 14.44 2.49
CA GLY A 76 3.16 14.97 2.65
C GLY A 76 3.17 16.49 2.88
N ARG A 77 4.06 16.97 3.75
CA ARG A 77 4.20 18.40 4.06
C ARG A 77 4.68 19.22 2.87
N GLU A 78 5.74 18.79 2.20
CA GLU A 78 6.40 19.59 1.15
C GLU A 78 5.68 19.49 -0.21
N LEU A 79 4.96 18.40 -0.48
CA LEU A 79 4.16 18.22 -1.69
C LEU A 79 2.66 18.49 -1.49
N GLY A 80 2.24 18.97 -0.30
CA GLY A 80 0.86 19.37 -0.02
C GLY A 80 -0.15 18.23 -0.13
N GLN A 81 0.17 17.04 0.38
CA GLN A 81 -0.71 15.87 0.32
C GLN A 81 -1.53 15.74 1.60
N ILE A 82 -2.81 15.37 1.45
CA ILE A 82 -3.74 15.17 2.58
C ILE A 82 -3.34 13.94 3.40
N ALA A 83 -2.91 12.86 2.74
CA ALA A 83 -2.45 11.63 3.38
C ALA A 83 -1.35 10.98 2.53
N VAL A 84 -0.33 10.41 3.19
CA VAL A 84 0.77 9.69 2.55
C VAL A 84 1.08 8.42 3.33
N ILE A 85 1.24 7.30 2.61
CA ILE A 85 1.62 6.00 3.17
C ILE A 85 2.88 5.54 2.44
N ASN A 86 3.83 4.94 3.15
CA ASN A 86 4.97 4.29 2.50
C ASN A 86 4.47 3.08 1.68
N SER A 87 5.06 2.86 0.51
CA SER A 87 4.62 1.79 -0.41
C SER A 87 5.69 0.72 -0.61
N SER A 88 6.66 0.96 -1.50
CA SER A 88 7.60 -0.04 -2.00
C SER A 88 8.63 -0.49 -0.97
N TYR A 89 9.19 -1.67 -1.22
CA TYR A 89 10.40 -2.14 -0.56
C TYR A 89 11.63 -1.55 -1.26
N PHE A 90 12.71 -1.36 -0.50
CA PHE A 90 13.98 -0.85 -1.01
C PHE A 90 15.11 -1.81 -0.64
N GLY A 91 16.07 -1.99 -1.54
CA GLY A 91 17.23 -2.83 -1.34
C GLY A 91 18.35 -2.12 -0.60
N HIS A 92 19.51 -2.77 -0.52
CA HIS A 92 20.63 -2.30 0.31
C HIS A 92 21.35 -1.09 -0.30
N GLN A 93 21.12 -0.82 -1.59
CA GLN A 93 21.66 0.32 -2.32
C GLN A 93 20.59 1.38 -2.58
N ASN A 94 19.48 1.37 -1.81
CA ASN A 94 18.30 2.24 -1.98
C ASN A 94 17.59 2.07 -3.33
N GLU A 95 17.83 0.97 -4.03
CA GLU A 95 17.10 0.62 -5.24
C GLU A 95 15.66 0.21 -4.89
N VAL A 96 14.68 0.65 -5.68
CA VAL A 96 13.30 0.20 -5.53
C VAL A 96 13.24 -1.29 -5.88
N LEU A 97 12.63 -2.09 -5.00
CA LEU A 97 12.38 -3.51 -5.26
C LEU A 97 10.95 -3.72 -5.75
N GLY A 98 10.80 -4.54 -6.79
CA GLY A 98 9.50 -4.84 -7.38
C GLY A 98 9.08 -3.86 -8.47
N TYR A 99 8.12 -4.29 -9.28
CA TYR A 99 7.67 -3.53 -10.44
C TYR A 99 6.99 -2.24 -10.00
N THR A 100 7.48 -1.12 -10.53
CA THR A 100 7.02 0.23 -10.21
C THR A 100 6.78 0.99 -11.50
N GLU A 101 5.58 1.55 -11.66
CA GLU A 101 5.18 2.32 -12.83
C GLU A 101 4.47 3.59 -12.37
N ARG A 102 4.85 4.73 -12.94
CA ARG A 102 4.26 6.04 -12.66
C ARG A 102 3.86 6.69 -13.97
N LEU A 103 2.57 7.04 -14.12
CA LEU A 103 2.06 7.74 -15.29
C LEU A 103 2.43 7.07 -16.63
N GLY A 104 2.38 5.72 -16.68
CA GLY A 104 2.73 4.94 -17.86
C GLY A 104 4.24 4.73 -18.09
N HIS A 105 5.10 5.29 -17.22
CA HIS A 105 6.54 5.08 -17.28
C HIS A 105 6.98 4.03 -16.26
N VAL A 106 7.64 2.97 -16.74
CA VAL A 106 8.24 1.95 -15.89
C VAL A 106 9.48 2.54 -15.22
N LEU A 107 9.44 2.64 -13.89
CA LEU A 107 10.54 3.14 -13.06
C LEU A 107 11.44 2.01 -12.59
N ASN A 108 10.85 0.85 -12.28
CA ASN A 108 11.57 -0.37 -12.01
C ASN A 108 10.82 -1.54 -12.63
N SER A 109 11.51 -2.35 -13.43
CA SER A 109 10.97 -3.57 -14.03
C SER A 109 11.34 -4.83 -13.24
N ASP A 110 12.27 -4.73 -12.29
CA ASP A 110 12.83 -5.90 -11.62
C ASP A 110 11.83 -6.48 -10.62
N VAL A 111 11.50 -7.75 -10.85
CA VAL A 111 10.65 -8.56 -9.98
C VAL A 111 11.39 -9.88 -9.80
N PRO A 112 11.91 -10.17 -8.60
CA PRO A 112 12.48 -11.47 -8.31
C PRO A 112 11.52 -12.57 -8.76
N GLY A 113 12.00 -13.49 -9.60
CA GLY A 113 11.17 -14.47 -10.27
C GLY A 113 10.27 -15.22 -9.30
N GLY A 114 8.95 -15.17 -9.51
CA GLY A 114 8.00 -16.15 -8.97
C GLY A 114 6.95 -15.68 -7.95
N LEU A 115 7.12 -14.54 -7.25
CA LEU A 115 6.22 -14.23 -6.11
C LEU A 115 5.09 -13.22 -6.41
N PHE A 116 5.24 -12.39 -7.43
CA PHE A 116 4.28 -11.32 -7.74
C PHE A 116 3.80 -11.42 -9.19
N SER A 117 2.51 -11.76 -9.36
CA SER A 117 1.88 -12.00 -10.67
C SER A 117 0.78 -11.00 -11.01
N ALA A 118 0.32 -10.20 -10.04
CA ALA A 118 -0.73 -9.21 -10.22
C ALA A 118 -0.37 -7.89 -9.54
N PHE A 119 -0.74 -6.78 -10.17
CA PHE A 119 -0.52 -5.43 -9.69
C PHE A 119 -1.86 -4.72 -9.60
N PHE A 120 -2.14 -4.12 -8.45
CA PHE A 120 -3.34 -3.33 -8.28
C PHE A 120 -3.15 -1.98 -8.96
N TYR A 121 -4.10 -1.58 -9.80
CA TYR A 121 -4.12 -0.24 -10.37
C TYR A 121 -5.43 0.45 -10.05
N TRP A 122 -5.37 1.77 -10.03
CA TRP A 122 -6.53 2.66 -10.04
C TRP A 122 -6.43 3.53 -11.29
N ASP A 123 -7.54 3.90 -11.93
CA ASP A 123 -7.54 4.78 -13.12
C ASP A 123 -8.36 6.07 -13.00
N GLY A 124 -8.77 6.41 -11.77
CA GLY A 124 -9.68 7.52 -11.51
C GLY A 124 -11.15 7.13 -11.54
N ALA A 125 -11.51 5.95 -12.07
CA ALA A 125 -12.88 5.44 -12.10
C ALA A 125 -13.01 4.00 -11.58
N ARG A 126 -11.99 3.17 -11.76
CA ARG A 126 -12.00 1.73 -11.46
C ARG A 126 -10.72 1.27 -10.80
N ALA A 127 -10.89 0.32 -9.89
CA ALA A 127 -9.83 -0.47 -9.30
C ALA A 127 -9.75 -1.79 -10.05
N GLY A 128 -8.54 -2.21 -10.39
CA GLY A 128 -8.34 -3.46 -11.13
C GLY A 128 -7.01 -4.11 -10.78
N PHE A 129 -6.81 -5.30 -11.34
CA PHE A 129 -5.53 -5.99 -11.31
C PHE A 129 -5.03 -6.16 -12.74
N LYS A 130 -3.76 -5.87 -12.97
CA LYS A 130 -3.06 -6.24 -14.21
C LYS A 130 -2.00 -7.29 -13.93
N ARG A 131 -1.65 -8.08 -14.94
CA ARG A 131 -0.49 -8.98 -14.89
C ARG A 131 0.76 -8.27 -15.44
N ARG A 132 1.89 -8.95 -15.31
CA ARG A 132 3.17 -8.51 -15.89
C ARG A 132 3.07 -8.43 -17.42
N GLY A 133 3.60 -7.36 -18.00
CA GLY A 133 3.59 -7.15 -19.46
C GLY A 133 2.27 -6.64 -20.05
N GLU A 134 1.19 -6.61 -19.26
CA GLU A 134 -0.06 -5.98 -19.68
C GLU A 134 0.07 -4.45 -19.61
N SER A 135 -0.44 -3.78 -20.65
CA SER A 135 -0.50 -2.32 -20.69
C SER A 135 -1.48 -1.82 -19.62
N LEU A 136 -1.09 -0.76 -18.89
CA LEU A 136 -2.04 -0.05 -18.04
C LEU A 136 -3.11 0.65 -18.90
N PRO A 137 -4.35 0.80 -18.40
CA PRO A 137 -5.28 1.76 -18.96
C PRO A 137 -4.60 3.14 -19.04
N LYS A 138 -4.80 3.86 -20.15
CA LYS A 138 -4.06 5.08 -20.52
C LYS A 138 -4.11 6.25 -19.51
N ASN A 139 -4.79 6.11 -18.37
CA ASN A 139 -4.94 7.13 -17.35
C ASN A 139 -4.76 6.59 -15.92
N ALA A 140 -4.18 5.40 -15.72
CA ALA A 140 -3.90 4.88 -14.39
C ALA A 140 -2.82 5.73 -13.70
N PRO A 141 -3.14 6.57 -12.69
CA PRO A 141 -2.12 7.43 -12.11
C PRO A 141 -1.18 6.64 -11.21
N VAL A 142 -1.60 5.47 -10.72
CA VAL A 142 -0.84 4.67 -9.75
C VAL A 142 -1.02 3.18 -9.95
N LEU A 143 0.11 2.49 -9.83
CA LEU A 143 0.20 1.07 -9.61
C LEU A 143 0.72 0.82 -8.19
N PHE A 144 -0.02 0.03 -7.41
CA PHE A 144 0.48 -0.54 -6.18
C PHE A 144 0.94 -1.97 -6.46
N GLN A 145 2.14 -2.31 -6.01
CA GLN A 145 2.52 -3.70 -5.90
C GLN A 145 1.53 -4.36 -4.92
N ALA A 146 0.63 -5.19 -5.44
CA ALA A 146 -0.13 -6.08 -4.57
C ALA A 146 0.87 -7.09 -4.03
N GLY A 147 0.91 -7.24 -2.70
CA GLY A 147 1.65 -8.28 -2.00
C GLY A 147 1.38 -9.68 -2.62
N PRO A 148 2.17 -10.72 -2.31
CA PRO A 148 1.71 -12.06 -2.64
C PRO A 148 0.30 -12.21 -2.09
N ARG A 149 -0.63 -12.73 -2.89
CA ARG A 149 -1.92 -13.17 -2.40
C ARG A 149 -1.58 -14.14 -1.27
N LEU A 150 -1.84 -13.76 -0.02
CA LEU A 150 -1.81 -14.70 1.10
C LEU A 150 -2.98 -15.65 0.87
N VAL A 151 -2.82 -16.57 -0.06
CA VAL A 151 -3.66 -17.76 -0.18
C VAL A 151 -3.13 -18.66 0.92
N TRP A 152 -3.87 -18.72 2.01
CA TRP A 152 -3.80 -19.83 2.96
C TRP A 152 -4.33 -21.09 2.27
#